data_AF-A0A250VNL8-F1
#
_entry.id   AF-A0A250VNL8-F1
#
_cell.length_a   1.000
_cell.length_b   1.000
_cell.length_c   1.000
_cell.angle_alpha   90.00
_cell.angle_beta   90.00
_cell.angle_gamma   90.00
#
_symmetry.space_group_name_H-M   'P 1'
#
loop_
_entity.id
_entity.type
_entity.pdbx_description
1 polymer ?
#
loop_
_entity_poly.entity_id
_entity_poly.type
_entity_poly.pdbx_seq_one_letter_code
_entity_poly.pdbx_strand_id
1 'polypeptide(L)'
;MPEHDSTEAARALERFLLADPGQWSELAPRVVDAVGDRRLHEVVGATLAHVGDVRSVTDGPDGLVVQGTAGRTLAFAAADAGGRLTNLRLAPGPYRPPRLRVPAGARIAVGWALWCVLLAVRVAACWTASSVTGWCGDVLIVAAAYLLMEGRLTPARLPWWLRRAMEAGGPVALASAWRLPSLPAGHPGAELVTGLVLLSGVAGYLVWARRHRWGAELSAPLRFPLRDGTWLIAQGGGPGLNHHAPHPEQRGAIDVIGVGARGARLRSGAAPDAYLIYGAKLYAPCDGDVVSAADDYADQVPGTIRYEPPYGNHVFIDTGSELVKLAHLRPGTVTVATGDRVRAGQLLGEVGNSGNTTEPHLHLHAERDGLGLDLRFTGITGTLHRGRTLRT
;
A
#
# COMPACT_ATOMS: atom_id res chain seq x y z
N MET A 1 -15.37 0.36 19.86
CA MET A 1 -15.40 -0.61 18.74
C MET A 1 -15.35 -1.99 19.37
N PRO A 2 -16.23 -2.93 19.00
CA PRO A 2 -16.03 -4.30 19.45
C PRO A 2 -14.69 -4.76 18.89
N GLU A 3 -13.77 -5.15 19.76
CA GLU A 3 -12.62 -5.95 19.35
C GLU A 3 -13.19 -7.10 18.52
N HIS A 4 -12.67 -7.28 17.31
CA HIS A 4 -12.86 -8.55 16.60
C HIS A 4 -12.37 -9.61 17.57
N ASP A 5 -13.27 -10.39 18.18
CA ASP A 5 -12.87 -11.40 19.15
C ASP A 5 -12.17 -12.50 18.35
N SER A 6 -10.87 -12.30 18.15
CA SER A 6 -10.02 -13.22 17.43
C SER A 6 -10.00 -14.58 18.11
N THR A 7 -10.35 -14.65 19.40
CA THR A 7 -10.56 -15.90 20.13
C THR A 7 -11.82 -16.61 19.64
N GLU A 8 -12.93 -15.91 19.46
CA GLU A 8 -14.16 -16.47 18.91
C GLU A 8 -13.94 -16.94 17.46
N ALA A 9 -13.31 -16.12 16.62
CA ALA A 9 -12.98 -16.47 15.24
C ALA A 9 -12.06 -17.71 15.17
N ALA A 10 -11.04 -17.80 16.03
CA ALA A 10 -10.17 -18.96 16.12
C ALA A 10 -10.94 -20.23 16.51
N ARG A 11 -11.80 -20.15 17.54
CA ARG A 11 -12.64 -21.28 17.99
C ARG A 11 -13.62 -21.72 16.91
N ALA A 12 -14.26 -20.78 16.23
CA ALA A 12 -15.21 -21.09 15.14
C ALA A 12 -14.48 -21.78 13.98
N LEU A 13 -13.30 -21.28 13.59
CA LEU A 13 -12.48 -21.90 12.56
C LEU A 13 -11.99 -23.29 12.95
N GLU A 14 -11.54 -23.47 14.19
CA GLU A 14 -11.13 -24.78 14.70
C GLU A 14 -12.27 -25.80 14.64
N ARG A 15 -13.46 -25.42 15.13
CA ARG A 15 -14.67 -26.26 15.04
C ARG A 15 -14.98 -26.61 13.59
N PHE A 16 -14.95 -25.63 12.69
CA PHE A 16 -15.24 -25.84 11.27
C PHE A 16 -14.27 -26.82 10.60
N LEU A 17 -12.97 -26.70 10.89
CA LEU A 17 -11.93 -27.56 10.28
C LEU A 17 -11.90 -28.98 10.87
N LEU A 18 -12.38 -29.17 12.11
CA LEU A 18 -12.48 -30.47 12.76
C LEU A 18 -13.83 -31.18 12.50
N ALA A 19 -14.83 -30.46 12.01
CA ALA A 19 -16.15 -31.00 11.74
C ALA A 19 -16.20 -31.88 10.49
N ASP A 20 -17.13 -32.82 10.47
CA ASP A 20 -17.47 -33.55 9.25
C ASP A 20 -17.97 -32.56 8.18
N PRO A 21 -17.57 -32.71 6.90
CA PRO A 21 -17.96 -31.75 5.85
C PRO A 21 -19.47 -31.58 5.69
N GLY A 22 -20.28 -32.59 6.07
CA GLY A 22 -21.74 -32.50 6.09
C GLY A 22 -22.30 -31.46 7.06
N GLN A 23 -21.50 -30.98 8.02
CA GLN A 23 -21.88 -29.94 9.00
C GLN A 23 -21.50 -28.53 8.57
N TRP A 24 -20.79 -28.36 7.44
CA TRP A 24 -20.29 -27.05 7.01
C TRP A 24 -21.39 -26.04 6.70
N SER A 25 -22.54 -26.48 6.19
CA SER A 25 -23.70 -25.61 5.94
C SER A 25 -24.31 -25.06 7.23
N GLU A 26 -24.16 -25.76 8.36
CA GLU A 26 -24.61 -25.29 9.67
C GLU A 26 -23.58 -24.38 10.34
N LEU A 27 -22.30 -24.73 10.22
CA LEU A 27 -21.19 -24.01 10.85
C LEU A 27 -20.75 -22.76 10.09
N ALA A 28 -20.99 -22.70 8.78
CA ALA A 28 -20.53 -21.63 7.91
C ALA A 28 -21.50 -21.37 6.73
N PRO A 29 -22.81 -21.18 6.97
CA PRO A 29 -23.82 -21.09 5.90
C PRO A 29 -23.46 -20.04 4.84
N ARG A 30 -23.07 -18.83 5.27
CA ARG A 30 -22.68 -17.74 4.36
C ARG A 30 -21.46 -18.08 3.52
N VAL A 31 -20.48 -18.78 4.08
CA VAL A 31 -19.26 -19.18 3.36
C VAL A 31 -19.60 -20.25 2.33
N VAL A 32 -20.44 -21.22 2.69
CA VAL A 32 -20.92 -22.27 1.78
C VAL A 32 -21.72 -21.66 0.63
N ASP A 33 -22.64 -20.74 0.92
CA ASP A 33 -23.46 -20.06 -0.09
C ASP A 33 -22.61 -19.22 -1.05
N ALA A 34 -21.57 -18.54 -0.53
CA ALA A 34 -20.71 -17.67 -1.34
C ALA A 34 -19.69 -18.44 -2.19
N VAL A 35 -19.11 -19.52 -1.67
CA VAL A 35 -18.00 -20.24 -2.31
C VAL A 35 -18.49 -21.47 -3.09
N GLY A 36 -19.58 -22.09 -2.61
CA GLY A 36 -20.06 -23.37 -3.08
C GLY A 36 -19.31 -24.56 -2.46
N ASP A 37 -20.06 -25.62 -2.16
CA ASP A 37 -19.59 -26.79 -1.42
C ASP A 37 -18.34 -27.45 -2.05
N ARG A 38 -18.35 -27.70 -3.36
CA ARG A 38 -17.22 -28.30 -4.09
C ARG A 38 -15.93 -27.50 -3.92
N ARG A 39 -16.02 -26.18 -4.09
CA ARG A 39 -14.83 -25.31 -4.01
C ARG A 39 -14.33 -25.20 -2.58
N LEU A 40 -15.23 -25.19 -1.61
CA LEU A 40 -14.87 -25.23 -0.19
C LEU A 40 -14.11 -26.51 0.16
N HIS A 41 -14.57 -27.67 -0.33
CA HIS A 41 -13.86 -28.94 -0.17
C HIS A 41 -12.45 -28.90 -0.78
N GLU A 42 -12.29 -28.34 -1.98
CA GLU A 42 -10.97 -28.20 -2.62
C GLU A 42 -10.02 -27.33 -1.78
N VAL A 43 -10.50 -26.19 -1.26
CA VAL A 43 -9.69 -25.23 -0.50
C VAL A 43 -9.31 -25.79 0.87
N VAL A 44 -10.26 -26.40 1.59
CA VAL A 44 -10.01 -27.03 2.89
C VAL A 44 -9.12 -28.26 2.71
N GLY A 45 -9.40 -29.11 1.72
CA GLY A 45 -8.58 -30.29 1.41
C GLY A 45 -7.13 -29.93 1.06
N ALA A 46 -6.91 -28.91 0.24
CA ALA A 46 -5.56 -28.41 -0.06
C ALA A 46 -4.84 -27.89 1.20
N THR A 47 -5.60 -27.33 2.16
CA THR A 47 -5.06 -26.91 3.46
C THR A 47 -4.63 -28.11 4.29
N LEU A 48 -5.53 -29.08 4.49
CA LEU A 48 -5.27 -30.29 5.26
C LEU A 48 -4.12 -31.13 4.69
N ALA A 49 -3.96 -31.16 3.36
CA ALA A 49 -2.88 -31.87 2.70
C ALA A 49 -1.47 -31.43 3.14
N HIS A 50 -1.28 -30.17 3.56
CA HIS A 50 0.02 -29.66 3.99
C HIS A 50 0.13 -29.38 5.50
N VAL A 51 -0.99 -29.25 6.23
CA VAL A 51 -0.95 -29.12 7.70
C VAL A 51 -1.10 -30.46 8.43
N GLY A 52 -1.68 -31.49 7.78
CA GLY A 52 -2.06 -32.75 8.42
C GLY A 52 -3.33 -32.60 9.26
N ASP A 53 -3.53 -33.50 10.22
CA ASP A 53 -4.68 -33.41 11.15
C ASP A 53 -4.59 -32.13 11.97
N VAL A 54 -5.67 -31.35 11.98
CA VAL A 54 -5.74 -30.09 12.73
C VAL A 54 -5.67 -30.40 14.23
N ARG A 55 -4.79 -29.67 14.94
CA ARG A 55 -4.59 -29.77 16.39
C ARG A 55 -5.13 -28.56 17.13
N SER A 56 -4.98 -27.38 16.55
CA SER A 56 -5.49 -26.13 17.11
C SER A 56 -5.54 -25.00 16.09
N VAL A 57 -6.36 -24.00 16.40
CA VAL A 57 -6.31 -22.68 15.75
C VAL A 57 -6.06 -21.64 16.82
N THR A 58 -5.05 -20.80 16.61
CA THR A 58 -4.66 -19.76 17.59
C THR A 58 -4.49 -18.41 16.92
N ASP A 59 -4.78 -17.33 17.62
CA ASP A 59 -4.49 -16.00 17.11
C ASP A 59 -3.01 -15.65 17.31
N GLY A 60 -2.37 -15.17 16.25
CA GLY A 60 -0.98 -14.79 16.22
C GLY A 60 -0.76 -13.41 15.60
N PRO A 61 0.48 -12.90 15.69
CA PRO A 61 0.85 -11.57 15.18
C PRO A 61 0.71 -11.42 13.65
N ASP A 62 0.66 -12.52 12.89
CA ASP A 62 0.48 -12.50 11.43
C ASP A 62 -0.95 -12.90 11.01
N GLY A 63 -1.87 -13.11 11.95
CA GLY A 63 -3.22 -13.63 11.69
C GLY A 63 -3.50 -14.94 12.44
N LEU A 64 -4.62 -15.59 12.12
CA LEU A 64 -4.94 -16.89 12.71
C LEU A 64 -3.96 -17.94 12.18
N VAL A 65 -3.49 -18.81 13.07
CA VAL A 65 -2.57 -19.90 12.74
C VAL A 65 -3.29 -21.22 12.95
N VAL A 66 -3.52 -21.94 11.85
CA VAL A 66 -3.99 -23.33 11.87
C VAL A 66 -2.77 -24.22 12.05
N GLN A 67 -2.68 -24.91 13.19
CA GLN A 67 -1.63 -25.85 13.52
C GLN A 67 -2.14 -27.27 13.30
N GLY A 68 -1.44 -28.06 12.48
CA GLY A 68 -1.72 -29.49 12.33
C GLY A 68 -0.54 -30.39 12.72
N THR A 69 -0.65 -31.69 12.47
CA THR A 69 0.38 -32.69 12.80
C THR A 69 1.65 -32.56 11.95
N ALA A 70 1.53 -32.10 10.70
CA ALA A 70 2.64 -32.00 9.74
C ALA A 70 3.13 -30.56 9.52
N GLY A 71 2.31 -29.55 9.82
CA GLY A 71 2.63 -28.17 9.48
C GLY A 71 1.71 -27.13 10.10
N ARG A 72 1.85 -25.91 9.60
CA ARG A 72 1.04 -24.75 9.99
C ARG A 72 0.64 -23.98 8.74
N THR A 73 -0.49 -23.32 8.76
CA THR A 73 -0.87 -22.32 7.74
C THR A 73 -1.48 -21.09 8.40
N LEU A 74 -1.50 -19.96 7.67
CA LEU A 74 -2.24 -18.78 8.08
C LEU A 74 -3.69 -18.88 7.62
N ALA A 75 -4.57 -18.26 8.38
CA ALA A 75 -5.98 -18.14 8.07
C ALA A 75 -6.51 -16.78 8.51
N PHE A 76 -7.64 -16.43 7.93
CA PHE A 76 -8.52 -15.39 8.40
C PHE A 76 -9.92 -15.99 8.56
N ALA A 77 -10.59 -15.62 9.65
CA ALA A 77 -11.98 -15.97 9.87
C ALA A 77 -12.70 -14.82 10.58
N ALA A 78 -14.00 -14.73 10.33
CA ALA A 78 -14.92 -13.94 11.15
C ALA A 78 -16.08 -14.86 11.55
N ALA A 79 -16.64 -14.61 12.73
CA ALA A 79 -17.77 -15.36 13.26
C ALA A 79 -18.88 -14.41 13.70
N ASP A 80 -20.13 -14.86 13.60
CA ASP A 80 -21.25 -14.21 14.27
C ASP A 80 -21.28 -14.57 15.77
N ALA A 81 -22.15 -13.92 16.55
CA ALA A 81 -22.31 -14.18 17.98
C ALA A 81 -22.79 -15.60 18.32
N GLY A 82 -23.24 -16.37 17.32
CA GLY A 82 -23.57 -17.79 17.45
C GLY A 82 -22.36 -18.71 17.18
N GLY A 83 -21.19 -18.13 16.92
CA GLY A 83 -19.97 -18.85 16.60
C GLY A 83 -19.97 -19.51 15.22
N ARG A 84 -20.83 -19.06 14.30
CA ARG A 84 -20.84 -19.53 12.89
C ARG A 84 -19.94 -18.64 12.05
N LEU A 85 -19.18 -19.25 11.15
CA LEU A 85 -18.27 -18.52 10.27
C LEU A 85 -19.06 -17.68 9.25
N THR A 86 -18.77 -16.39 9.23
CA THR A 86 -19.29 -15.43 8.25
C THR A 86 -18.29 -15.16 7.13
N ASN A 87 -16.99 -15.25 7.42
CA ASN A 87 -15.92 -15.14 6.45
C ASN A 87 -14.85 -16.20 6.71
N LEU A 88 -14.23 -16.70 5.64
CA LEU A 88 -13.14 -17.66 5.70
C LEU A 88 -12.13 -17.40 4.58
N ARG A 89 -10.85 -17.39 4.94
CA ARG A 89 -9.74 -17.43 3.99
C ARG A 89 -8.62 -18.28 4.56
N LEU A 90 -8.16 -19.25 3.78
CA LEU A 90 -7.02 -20.11 4.13
C LEU A 90 -5.84 -19.77 3.24
N ALA A 91 -4.64 -19.65 3.82
CA ALA A 91 -3.43 -19.42 3.04
C ALA A 91 -3.10 -20.67 2.21
N PRO A 92 -2.71 -20.51 0.94
CA PRO A 92 -2.51 -21.62 0.02
C PRO A 92 -1.26 -22.46 0.32
N GLY A 93 -0.42 -22.05 1.28
CA GLY A 93 0.85 -22.71 1.56
C GLY A 93 1.28 -22.59 3.02
N PRO A 94 2.36 -23.28 3.38
CA PRO A 94 2.77 -23.41 4.78
C PRO A 94 3.24 -22.08 5.36
N TYR A 95 2.89 -21.86 6.62
CA TYR A 95 3.32 -20.73 7.41
C TYR A 95 4.56 -21.07 8.22
N ARG A 96 5.62 -20.27 8.03
CA ARG A 96 6.84 -20.31 8.85
C ARG A 96 7.03 -18.95 9.50
N PRO A 97 6.80 -18.82 10.83
CA PRO A 97 7.03 -17.55 11.50
C PRO A 97 8.50 -17.14 11.37
N PRO A 98 8.80 -15.84 11.19
CA PRO A 98 10.17 -15.37 11.13
C PRO A 98 10.89 -15.64 12.46
N ARG A 99 12.17 -16.05 12.39
CA ARG A 99 13.03 -16.28 13.58
C ARG A 99 13.23 -15.01 14.41
N LEU A 100 13.24 -13.85 13.75
CA LEU A 100 13.37 -12.54 14.37
C LEU A 100 12.32 -11.60 13.80
N ARG A 101 11.48 -11.03 14.67
CA ARG A 101 10.54 -9.98 14.30
C ARG A 101 11.17 -8.62 14.58
N VAL A 102 11.61 -7.96 13.52
CA VAL A 102 11.97 -6.54 13.60
C VAL A 102 10.74 -5.73 13.21
N PRO A 103 10.18 -4.91 14.13
CA PRO A 103 9.03 -4.06 13.83
C PRO A 103 9.26 -3.29 12.53
N ALA A 104 8.24 -3.19 11.67
CA ALA A 104 8.37 -2.49 10.39
C ALA A 104 8.87 -1.05 10.59
N GLY A 105 8.38 -0.37 11.62
CA GLY A 105 8.84 0.97 12.02
C GLY A 105 10.33 1.02 12.34
N ALA A 106 10.89 0.02 13.02
CA ALA A 106 12.32 -0.02 13.35
C ALA A 106 13.19 -0.21 12.10
N ARG A 107 12.79 -1.10 11.17
CA ARG A 107 13.50 -1.28 9.89
C ARG A 107 13.51 0.00 9.06
N ILE A 108 12.37 0.67 8.98
CA ILE A 108 12.23 1.96 8.29
C ILE A 108 13.10 3.02 8.97
N ALA A 109 13.10 3.10 10.30
CA ALA A 109 13.91 4.06 11.06
C ALA A 109 15.41 3.85 10.84
N VAL A 110 15.90 2.61 10.85
CA VAL A 110 17.31 2.29 10.56
C VAL A 110 17.68 2.70 9.14
N GLY A 111 16.83 2.40 8.16
CA GLY A 111 17.05 2.81 6.77
C GLY A 111 17.17 4.34 6.63
N TRP A 112 16.27 5.09 7.27
CA TRP A 112 16.33 6.55 7.28
C TRP A 112 17.52 7.11 8.05
N ALA A 113 17.91 6.49 9.18
CA ALA A 113 19.10 6.90 9.92
C ALA A 113 20.37 6.73 9.07
N LEU A 114 20.53 5.58 8.41
CA LEU A 114 21.63 5.35 7.47
C LEU A 114 21.62 6.37 6.33
N TRP A 115 20.45 6.64 5.76
CA TRP A 115 20.30 7.65 4.72
C TRP A 115 20.72 9.04 5.19
N CYS A 116 20.30 9.45 6.40
CA CYS A 116 20.68 10.74 6.99
C CYS A 116 22.20 10.84 7.20
N VAL A 117 22.84 9.78 7.69
CA VAL A 117 24.30 9.74 7.86
C VAL A 117 25.01 9.87 6.52
N LEU A 118 24.62 9.07 5.52
CA LEU A 118 25.22 9.13 4.18
C LEU A 118 25.04 10.50 3.54
N LEU A 119 23.85 11.09 3.67
CA LEU A 119 23.57 12.42 3.17
C LEU A 119 24.41 13.48 3.89
N ALA A 120 24.52 13.43 5.21
CA ALA A 120 25.34 14.34 6.00
C ALA A 120 26.83 14.26 5.61
N VAL A 121 27.36 13.06 5.40
CA VAL A 121 28.74 12.86 4.92
C VAL A 121 28.94 13.51 3.55
N ARG A 122 27.97 13.37 2.64
CA ARG A 122 28.06 13.99 1.30
C ARG A 122 27.89 15.51 1.33
N VAL A 123 27.03 16.03 2.20
CA VAL A 123 26.96 17.48 2.44
C VAL A 123 28.29 17.99 3.00
N ALA A 124 28.91 17.29 3.95
CA ALA A 124 30.22 17.66 4.49
C ALA A 124 31.33 17.63 3.41
N ALA A 125 31.29 16.68 2.48
CA ALA A 125 32.23 16.61 1.35
C ALA A 125 32.23 17.91 0.52
N CYS A 126 31.06 18.53 0.29
CA CYS A 126 30.98 19.85 -0.37
C CYS A 126 31.74 20.95 0.38
N TRP A 127 31.91 20.85 1.70
CA TRP A 127 32.65 21.82 2.53
C TRP A 127 34.15 21.51 2.60
N THR A 128 34.56 20.28 2.31
CA THR A 128 35.96 19.84 2.35
C THR A 128 36.57 19.65 0.95
N ALA A 129 35.78 19.85 -0.12
CA ALA A 129 36.26 19.78 -1.49
C ALA A 129 37.50 20.68 -1.70
N SER A 130 38.52 20.11 -2.33
CA SER A 130 39.83 20.75 -2.58
C SER A 130 39.94 21.38 -3.96
N SER A 131 38.94 21.20 -4.83
CA SER A 131 38.88 21.76 -6.17
C SER A 131 37.45 22.05 -6.60
N VAL A 132 37.30 22.90 -7.61
CA VAL A 132 35.98 23.21 -8.22
C VAL A 132 35.36 21.95 -8.83
N THR A 133 36.13 21.12 -9.56
CA THR A 133 35.61 19.88 -10.14
C THR A 133 35.17 18.87 -9.09
N GLY A 134 35.90 18.74 -7.99
CA GLY A 134 35.52 17.88 -6.86
C GLY A 134 34.23 18.36 -6.20
N TRP A 135 34.11 19.67 -5.94
CA TRP A 135 32.89 20.28 -5.41
C TRP A 135 31.68 20.04 -6.31
N CYS A 136 31.83 20.23 -7.63
CA CYS A 136 30.77 19.93 -8.59
C CYS A 136 30.32 18.47 -8.50
N GLY A 137 31.27 17.53 -8.38
CA GLY A 137 30.97 16.11 -8.20
C GLY A 137 30.14 15.84 -6.94
N ASP A 138 30.57 16.36 -5.79
CA ASP A 138 29.84 16.17 -4.53
C ASP A 138 28.43 16.78 -4.57
N VAL A 139 28.27 17.98 -5.14
CA VAL A 139 26.95 18.61 -5.31
C VAL A 139 26.05 17.77 -6.20
N LEU A 140 26.57 17.18 -7.29
CA LEU A 140 25.80 16.29 -8.14
C LEU A 140 25.38 15.01 -7.41
N ILE A 141 26.24 14.44 -6.56
CA ILE A 141 25.90 13.29 -5.71
C ILE A 141 24.80 13.65 -4.71
N VAL A 142 24.92 14.80 -4.04
CA VAL A 142 23.89 15.32 -3.12
C VAL A 142 22.57 15.53 -3.86
N ALA A 143 22.60 16.15 -5.05
CA ALA A 143 21.42 16.35 -5.89
C ALA A 143 20.77 15.02 -6.29
N ALA A 144 21.56 14.01 -6.70
CA ALA A 144 21.07 12.67 -7.02
C ALA A 144 20.40 12.00 -5.81
N ALA A 145 20.99 12.16 -4.61
CA ALA A 145 20.40 11.67 -3.37
C ALA A 145 19.03 12.32 -3.08
N TYR A 146 18.94 13.66 -3.14
CA TYR A 146 17.65 14.34 -2.96
C TYR A 146 16.61 13.95 -4.02
N LEU A 147 17.04 13.79 -5.26
CA LEU A 147 16.17 13.36 -6.35
C LEU A 147 15.62 11.95 -6.10
N LEU A 148 16.44 11.02 -5.61
CA LEU A 148 16.01 9.68 -5.24
C LEU A 148 15.09 9.69 -4.01
N MET A 149 15.44 10.50 -3.00
CA MET A 149 14.67 10.64 -1.77
C MET A 149 13.25 11.14 -2.07
N GLU A 150 13.12 12.31 -2.68
CA GLU A 150 11.82 12.90 -3.02
C GLU A 150 11.08 12.10 -4.11
N GLY A 151 11.83 11.53 -5.06
CA GLY A 151 11.26 10.87 -6.23
C GLY A 151 10.81 9.43 -6.03
N ARG A 152 11.44 8.68 -5.11
CA ARG A 152 11.16 7.26 -4.86
C ARG A 152 10.82 6.97 -3.41
N LEU A 153 11.52 7.53 -2.43
CA LEU A 153 11.40 7.11 -1.03
C LEU A 153 10.16 7.67 -0.31
N THR A 154 9.40 8.54 -0.96
CA THR A 154 8.11 9.08 -0.47
C THR A 154 8.24 9.71 0.93
N PRO A 155 9.07 10.76 1.10
CA PRO A 155 9.37 11.36 2.41
C PRO A 155 8.16 12.03 3.07
N ALA A 156 7.02 12.16 2.37
CA ALA A 156 5.71 12.42 3.01
C ALA A 156 5.38 11.38 4.10
N ARG A 157 6.09 10.24 4.12
CA ARG A 157 6.05 9.25 5.19
C ARG A 157 6.80 9.62 6.47
N LEU A 158 7.67 10.63 6.42
CA LEU A 158 8.46 11.08 7.56
C LEU A 158 7.72 12.12 8.40
N PRO A 159 8.02 12.21 9.71
CA PRO A 159 7.66 13.37 10.50
C PRO A 159 8.18 14.66 9.86
N TRP A 160 7.38 15.73 9.92
CA TRP A 160 7.72 16.99 9.24
C TRP A 160 9.07 17.56 9.68
N TRP A 161 9.41 17.46 10.96
CA TRP A 161 10.66 17.98 11.52
C TRP A 161 11.89 17.24 10.96
N LEU A 162 11.80 15.91 10.83
CA LEU A 162 12.87 15.10 10.25
C LEU A 162 13.02 15.42 8.76
N ARG A 163 11.91 15.46 8.03
CA ARG A 163 11.90 15.81 6.62
C ARG A 163 12.52 17.19 6.37
N ARG A 164 12.12 18.22 7.14
CA ARG A 164 12.65 19.58 7.01
C ARG A 164 14.15 19.63 7.34
N ALA A 165 14.60 18.94 8.37
CA ALA A 165 16.02 18.86 8.71
C ALA A 165 16.84 18.22 7.58
N MET A 166 16.31 17.16 6.96
CA MET A 166 16.94 16.52 5.81
C MET A 166 16.97 17.45 4.61
N GLU A 167 15.87 18.12 4.27
CA GLU A 167 15.82 19.07 3.15
C GLU A 167 16.78 20.26 3.33
N ALA A 168 17.04 20.70 4.56
CA ALA A 168 18.00 21.77 4.85
C ALA A 168 19.45 21.43 4.45
N GLY A 169 19.80 20.15 4.34
CA GLY A 169 21.12 19.71 3.89
C GLY A 169 21.47 20.17 2.46
N GLY A 170 20.48 20.33 1.57
CA GLY A 170 20.67 20.80 0.20
C GLY A 170 21.15 22.25 0.15
N PRO A 171 20.41 23.20 0.76
CA PRO A 171 20.89 24.56 0.96
C PRO A 171 22.23 24.64 1.68
N VAL A 172 22.49 23.79 2.68
CA VAL A 172 23.80 23.75 3.38
C VAL A 172 24.94 23.30 2.46
N ALA A 173 24.71 22.32 1.57
CA ALA A 173 25.68 21.93 0.55
C ALA A 173 25.93 23.06 -0.45
N LEU A 174 24.87 23.71 -0.94
CA LEU A 174 24.98 24.83 -1.87
C LEU A 174 25.67 26.06 -1.26
N ALA A 175 25.47 26.31 0.04
CA ALA A 175 26.13 27.40 0.74
C ALA A 175 27.66 27.26 0.75
N SER A 176 28.20 26.05 0.60
CA SER A 176 29.66 25.85 0.49
C SER A 176 30.25 26.44 -0.80
N ALA A 177 29.42 26.80 -1.78
CA ALA A 177 29.81 27.47 -3.02
C ALA A 177 30.58 28.78 -2.80
N TRP A 178 30.42 29.44 -1.65
CA TRP A 178 31.18 30.66 -1.32
C TRP A 178 32.70 30.45 -1.32
N ARG A 179 33.17 29.19 -1.18
CA ARG A 179 34.58 28.80 -1.24
C ARG A 179 35.14 28.75 -2.67
N LEU A 180 34.28 28.66 -3.68
CA LEU A 180 34.69 28.43 -5.08
C LEU A 180 35.75 29.41 -5.60
N PRO A 181 35.69 30.74 -5.29
CA PRO A 181 36.72 31.67 -5.75
C PRO A 181 38.14 31.38 -5.21
N SER A 182 38.24 30.64 -4.10
CA SER A 182 39.51 30.29 -3.45
C SER A 182 40.01 28.88 -3.81
N LEU A 183 39.24 28.10 -4.58
CA LEU A 183 39.60 26.73 -4.94
C LEU A 183 40.29 26.67 -6.31
N PRO A 184 41.31 25.83 -6.48
CA PRO A 184 41.82 25.53 -7.81
C PRO A 184 40.74 24.84 -8.65
N ALA A 185 40.81 25.00 -9.97
CA ALA A 185 39.84 24.39 -10.89
C ALA A 185 39.77 22.85 -10.71
N GLY A 186 40.93 22.20 -10.63
CA GLY A 186 41.05 20.74 -10.58
C GLY A 186 40.84 20.07 -11.95
N HIS A 187 41.01 18.74 -11.98
CA HIS A 187 40.73 17.90 -13.15
C HIS A 187 39.45 17.07 -12.91
N PRO A 188 38.76 16.59 -13.96
CA PRO A 188 37.67 15.64 -13.81
C PRO A 188 38.12 14.39 -13.05
N GLY A 189 37.63 14.24 -11.83
CA GLY A 189 37.94 13.12 -10.91
C GLY A 189 36.79 12.12 -10.79
N ALA A 190 37.01 11.10 -9.96
CA ALA A 190 36.03 10.04 -9.72
C ALA A 190 34.69 10.58 -9.17
N GLU A 191 34.73 11.63 -8.35
CA GLU A 191 33.56 12.27 -7.75
C GLU A 191 32.66 12.90 -8.83
N LEU A 192 33.26 13.61 -9.80
CA LEU A 192 32.53 14.26 -10.88
C LEU A 192 31.84 13.22 -11.78
N VAL A 193 32.57 12.17 -12.16
CA VAL A 193 32.01 11.07 -12.97
C VAL A 193 30.90 10.36 -12.19
N THR A 194 31.12 10.06 -10.92
CA THR A 194 30.12 9.42 -10.06
C THR A 194 28.86 10.28 -9.91
N GLY A 195 29.02 11.59 -9.65
CA GLY A 195 27.90 12.52 -9.54
C GLY A 195 27.08 12.61 -10.83
N LEU A 196 27.74 12.71 -11.99
CA LEU A 196 27.08 12.73 -13.29
C LEU A 196 26.31 11.41 -13.56
N VAL A 197 26.93 10.26 -13.30
CA VAL A 197 26.32 8.94 -13.50
C VAL A 197 25.12 8.74 -12.57
N LEU A 198 25.27 9.08 -11.28
CA LEU A 198 24.18 8.95 -10.32
C LEU A 198 23.02 9.88 -10.64
N LEU A 199 23.29 11.17 -10.92
CA LEU A 199 22.23 12.13 -11.21
C LEU A 199 21.49 11.76 -12.50
N SER A 200 22.21 11.46 -13.59
CA SER A 200 21.61 11.08 -14.86
C SER A 200 20.86 9.74 -14.75
N GLY A 201 21.41 8.76 -14.05
CA GLY A 201 20.77 7.46 -13.81
C GLY A 201 19.48 7.59 -13.00
N VAL A 202 19.51 8.32 -11.89
CA VAL A 202 18.31 8.55 -11.06
C VAL A 202 17.27 9.38 -11.81
N ALA A 203 17.68 10.45 -12.51
CA ALA A 203 16.77 11.26 -13.29
C ALA A 203 16.13 10.47 -14.44
N GLY A 204 16.92 9.72 -15.20
CA GLY A 204 16.45 8.85 -16.28
C GLY A 204 15.50 7.78 -15.76
N TYR A 205 15.84 7.12 -14.65
CA TYR A 205 14.98 6.15 -13.99
C TYR A 205 13.63 6.76 -13.58
N LEU A 206 13.63 7.92 -12.92
CA LEU A 206 12.39 8.57 -12.48
C LEU A 206 11.54 9.04 -13.67
N VAL A 207 12.16 9.58 -14.73
CA VAL A 207 11.43 9.97 -15.94
C VAL A 207 10.79 8.73 -16.59
N TRP A 208 11.54 7.66 -16.76
CA TRP A 208 11.05 6.40 -17.31
C TRP A 208 9.90 5.84 -16.45
N ALA A 209 10.08 5.71 -15.15
CA ALA A 209 9.08 5.15 -14.26
C ALA A 209 7.83 6.03 -14.13
N ARG A 210 7.97 7.37 -14.09
CA ARG A 210 6.81 8.29 -14.02
C ARG A 210 6.05 8.40 -15.32
N ARG A 211 6.71 8.22 -16.47
CA ARG A 211 6.07 8.23 -17.79
C ARG A 211 5.64 6.85 -18.26
N HIS A 212 5.90 5.82 -17.47
CA HIS A 212 5.51 4.45 -17.80
C HIS A 212 4.01 4.37 -18.09
N ARG A 213 3.70 3.65 -19.15
CA ARG A 213 2.34 3.25 -19.54
C ARG A 213 2.39 1.76 -19.76
N TRP A 214 1.39 1.06 -19.25
CA TRP A 214 1.35 -0.41 -19.33
C TRP A 214 0.99 -0.93 -20.72
N GLY A 215 0.66 -0.02 -21.65
CA GLY A 215 0.32 -0.37 -23.04
C GLY A 215 -1.05 -1.03 -23.19
N ALA A 216 -1.74 -1.33 -22.08
CA ALA A 216 -3.15 -1.64 -22.07
C ALA A 216 -3.97 -0.38 -22.43
N GLU A 217 -5.17 -0.59 -22.95
CA GLU A 217 -6.12 0.49 -23.19
C GLU A 217 -6.29 1.34 -21.92
N LEU A 218 -6.48 2.65 -22.10
CA LEU A 218 -6.83 3.54 -20.99
C LEU A 218 -8.20 3.11 -20.45
N SER A 219 -8.38 3.29 -19.14
CA SER A 219 -9.71 3.17 -18.56
C SER A 219 -10.69 4.11 -19.27
N ALA A 220 -11.99 3.79 -19.20
CA ALA A 220 -13.02 4.78 -19.46
C ALA A 220 -12.76 6.03 -18.59
N PRO A 221 -13.09 7.26 -19.04
CA PRO A 221 -12.84 8.46 -18.25
C PRO A 221 -13.59 8.38 -16.91
N LEU A 222 -12.83 8.28 -15.81
CA LEU A 222 -13.35 8.23 -14.46
C LEU A 222 -13.48 9.65 -13.87
N ARG A 223 -14.30 9.80 -12.83
CA ARG A 223 -14.24 10.96 -11.93
C ARG A 223 -13.31 10.64 -10.77
N PHE A 224 -12.50 11.61 -10.35
CA PHE A 224 -11.65 11.39 -9.19
C PHE A 224 -12.52 11.19 -7.93
N PRO A 225 -12.33 10.10 -7.17
CA PRO A 225 -13.33 9.65 -6.19
C PRO A 225 -13.24 10.35 -4.83
N LEU A 226 -12.30 11.28 -4.65
CA LEU A 226 -12.11 12.07 -3.43
C LEU A 226 -12.32 13.57 -3.73
N ARG A 227 -12.79 14.34 -2.75
CA ARG A 227 -13.15 15.77 -2.89
C ARG A 227 -12.62 16.59 -1.71
N ASP A 228 -12.48 17.89 -1.91
CA ASP A 228 -12.17 18.88 -0.87
C ASP A 228 -10.85 18.58 -0.11
N GLY A 229 -9.77 18.36 -0.86
CA GLY A 229 -8.53 17.87 -0.27
C GLY A 229 -7.30 17.96 -1.16
N THR A 230 -6.16 17.64 -0.54
CA THR A 230 -4.87 17.51 -1.22
C THR A 230 -4.40 16.06 -1.12
N TRP A 231 -4.32 15.42 -2.27
CA TRP A 231 -4.15 13.97 -2.41
C TRP A 231 -2.81 13.66 -3.05
N LEU A 232 -1.98 12.89 -2.36
CA LEU A 232 -0.70 12.41 -2.88
C LEU A 232 -0.86 10.98 -3.39
N ILE A 233 -0.41 10.74 -4.62
CA ILE A 233 -0.23 9.39 -5.14
C ILE A 233 1.00 8.78 -4.43
N ALA A 234 0.77 7.86 -3.50
CA ALA A 234 1.81 7.13 -2.78
C ALA A 234 2.33 5.94 -3.58
N GLN A 235 1.46 5.31 -4.36
CA GLN A 235 1.79 4.23 -5.31
C GLN A 235 1.18 4.55 -6.65
N GLY A 236 1.96 4.38 -7.71
CA GLY A 236 1.55 4.67 -9.08
C GLY A 236 2.75 4.87 -9.99
N GLY A 237 2.53 4.83 -11.29
CA GLY A 237 3.58 4.80 -12.31
C GLY A 237 4.12 3.39 -12.54
N GLY A 238 5.32 3.31 -13.10
CA GLY A 238 5.94 2.06 -13.51
C GLY A 238 6.72 1.31 -12.43
N PRO A 239 7.45 0.25 -12.84
CA PRO A 239 8.24 -0.58 -11.94
C PRO A 239 9.19 0.21 -11.03
N GLY A 240 9.19 -0.15 -9.75
CA GLY A 240 10.02 0.46 -8.70
C GLY A 240 9.43 1.74 -8.07
N LEU A 241 8.45 2.39 -8.69
CA LEU A 241 7.62 3.43 -8.07
C LEU A 241 6.26 2.90 -7.63
N ASN A 242 5.73 1.89 -8.32
CA ASN A 242 4.51 1.20 -7.97
C ASN A 242 4.82 -0.21 -7.48
N HIS A 243 4.39 -0.57 -6.27
CA HIS A 243 4.56 -1.92 -5.77
C HIS A 243 3.56 -2.92 -6.38
N HIS A 244 2.48 -2.42 -6.98
CA HIS A 244 1.49 -3.23 -7.69
C HIS A 244 1.96 -3.71 -9.06
N ALA A 245 3.03 -3.11 -9.59
CA ALA A 245 3.63 -3.43 -10.89
C ALA A 245 3.84 -4.92 -11.20
N PRO A 246 4.22 -5.80 -10.23
CA PRO A 246 4.40 -7.23 -10.48
C PRO A 246 3.10 -8.04 -10.57
N HIS A 247 1.95 -7.44 -10.22
CA HIS A 247 0.64 -8.09 -10.20
C HIS A 247 -0.14 -7.67 -11.44
N PRO A 248 -0.29 -8.54 -12.47
CA PRO A 248 -0.86 -8.16 -13.76
C PRO A 248 -2.21 -7.43 -13.66
N GLU A 249 -3.06 -7.84 -12.73
CA GLU A 249 -4.39 -7.32 -12.49
C GLU A 249 -4.38 -5.95 -11.79
N GLN A 250 -3.34 -5.67 -10.98
CA GLN A 250 -3.21 -4.42 -10.21
C GLN A 250 -2.10 -3.51 -10.74
N ARG A 251 -1.41 -3.85 -11.82
CA ARG A 251 -0.21 -3.11 -12.29
C ARG A 251 -0.45 -1.61 -12.50
N GLY A 252 -1.67 -1.23 -12.90
CA GLY A 252 -2.12 0.15 -13.08
C GLY A 252 -2.73 0.81 -11.83
N ALA A 253 -2.74 0.11 -10.70
CA ALA A 253 -3.31 0.57 -9.45
C ALA A 253 -2.58 1.78 -8.89
N ILE A 254 -3.35 2.63 -8.22
CA ILE A 254 -2.85 3.75 -7.44
C ILE A 254 -3.26 3.60 -5.99
N ASP A 255 -2.36 3.99 -5.09
CA ASP A 255 -2.68 4.22 -3.70
C ASP A 255 -2.61 5.72 -3.43
N VAL A 256 -3.71 6.27 -2.91
CA VAL A 256 -3.87 7.69 -2.66
C VAL A 256 -3.89 7.94 -1.16
N ILE A 257 -3.09 8.91 -0.70
CA ILE A 257 -3.08 9.37 0.69
C ILE A 257 -3.41 10.86 0.78
N GLY A 258 -3.89 11.31 1.93
CA GLY A 258 -4.14 12.71 2.24
C GLY A 258 -2.88 13.38 2.79
N VAL A 259 -2.61 14.60 2.36
CA VAL A 259 -1.46 15.39 2.86
C VAL A 259 -1.90 16.82 3.20
N GLY A 260 -1.35 17.36 4.29
CA GLY A 260 -1.57 18.75 4.70
C GLY A 260 -0.67 19.72 3.93
N ALA A 261 -0.83 21.02 4.18
CA ALA A 261 -0.09 22.09 3.50
C ALA A 261 1.44 21.96 3.56
N ARG A 262 1.97 21.29 4.58
CA ARG A 262 3.42 21.03 4.77
C ARG A 262 3.87 19.63 4.33
N GLY A 263 3.00 18.90 3.61
CA GLY A 263 3.29 17.55 3.11
C GLY A 263 3.29 16.44 4.16
N ALA A 264 2.83 16.74 5.39
CA ALA A 264 2.60 15.74 6.42
C ALA A 264 1.29 14.99 6.14
N ARG A 265 1.29 13.67 6.30
CA ARG A 265 0.09 12.82 6.16
C ARG A 265 -0.61 12.51 7.48
N LEU A 266 0.04 12.81 8.61
CA LEU A 266 -0.44 12.57 9.96
C LEU A 266 -0.75 13.90 10.65
N ARG A 267 -1.80 13.92 11.48
CA ARG A 267 -2.08 15.01 12.43
C ARG A 267 -1.23 14.85 13.69
N SER A 268 -1.52 13.81 14.47
CA SER A 268 -0.82 13.43 15.70
C SER A 268 -1.21 11.99 16.07
N GLY A 269 -0.29 11.20 16.62
CA GLY A 269 -0.52 9.80 16.99
C GLY A 269 -0.24 8.79 15.87
N ALA A 270 -0.68 7.55 16.07
CA ALA A 270 -0.42 6.41 15.19
C ALA A 270 -1.65 5.52 14.91
N ALA A 271 -2.82 5.87 15.48
CA ALA A 271 -4.08 5.21 15.17
C ALA A 271 -4.58 5.58 13.76
N PRO A 272 -5.51 4.82 13.16
CA PRO A 272 -6.01 5.13 11.81
C PRO A 272 -6.53 6.57 11.65
N ASP A 273 -7.25 7.09 12.64
CA ASP A 273 -7.82 8.45 12.64
C ASP A 273 -6.78 9.59 12.71
N ALA A 274 -5.52 9.28 13.01
CA ALA A 274 -4.40 10.21 12.93
C ALA A 274 -4.04 10.57 11.48
N TYR A 275 -4.38 9.72 10.51
CA TYR A 275 -4.06 9.91 9.10
C TYR A 275 -5.08 10.81 8.43
N LEU A 276 -4.59 11.77 7.63
CA LEU A 276 -5.44 12.81 7.04
C LEU A 276 -6.48 12.29 6.05
N ILE A 277 -6.28 11.11 5.47
CA ILE A 277 -7.26 10.50 4.56
C ILE A 277 -8.30 9.65 5.28
N TYR A 278 -8.05 9.21 6.51
CA TYR A 278 -9.00 8.36 7.22
C TYR A 278 -10.31 9.11 7.44
N GLY A 279 -11.44 8.49 7.09
CA GLY A 279 -12.77 9.10 7.11
C GLY A 279 -13.07 10.01 5.90
N ALA A 280 -12.17 10.12 4.92
CA ALA A 280 -12.47 10.87 3.70
C ALA A 280 -13.61 10.19 2.92
N LYS A 281 -14.64 10.96 2.56
CA LYS A 281 -15.76 10.46 1.77
C LYS A 281 -15.29 9.96 0.41
N LEU A 282 -15.67 8.74 0.08
CA LEU A 282 -15.37 8.07 -1.17
C LEU A 282 -16.60 8.06 -2.07
N TYR A 283 -16.44 8.57 -3.29
CA TYR A 283 -17.52 8.64 -4.27
C TYR A 283 -17.26 7.72 -5.46
N ALA A 284 -18.32 7.20 -6.06
CA ALA A 284 -18.25 6.35 -7.23
C ALA A 284 -17.53 7.08 -8.37
N PRO A 285 -16.43 6.51 -8.93
CA PRO A 285 -15.69 7.14 -10.00
C PRO A 285 -16.42 7.03 -11.36
N CYS A 286 -17.37 6.12 -11.49
CA CYS A 286 -18.11 5.83 -12.72
C CYS A 286 -19.54 5.39 -12.41
N ASP A 287 -20.37 5.31 -13.45
CA ASP A 287 -21.63 4.59 -13.43
C ASP A 287 -21.35 3.09 -13.60
N GLY A 288 -22.15 2.22 -12.99
CA GLY A 288 -22.01 0.77 -13.17
C GLY A 288 -22.77 -0.06 -12.15
N ASP A 289 -22.62 -1.38 -12.25
CA ASP A 289 -23.20 -2.35 -11.33
C ASP A 289 -22.17 -2.76 -10.27
N VAL A 290 -22.57 -2.75 -9.00
CA VAL A 290 -21.73 -3.22 -7.90
C VAL A 290 -21.69 -4.75 -7.95
N VAL A 291 -20.56 -5.32 -8.35
CA VAL A 291 -20.38 -6.78 -8.44
C VAL A 291 -19.79 -7.39 -7.17
N SER A 292 -19.23 -6.55 -6.28
CA SER A 292 -18.78 -6.97 -4.95
C SER A 292 -18.76 -5.77 -4.01
N ALA A 293 -19.31 -5.93 -2.81
CA ALA A 293 -19.19 -4.98 -1.71
C ALA A 293 -18.97 -5.71 -0.38
N ALA A 294 -18.09 -5.17 0.47
CA ALA A 294 -17.86 -5.69 1.81
C ALA A 294 -17.64 -4.54 2.82
N ASP A 295 -18.14 -4.70 4.04
CA ASP A 295 -18.18 -3.65 5.08
C ASP A 295 -17.86 -4.17 6.50
N ASP A 296 -17.59 -5.47 6.65
CA ASP A 296 -17.49 -6.18 7.92
C ASP A 296 -16.04 -6.49 8.34
N TYR A 297 -15.03 -6.02 7.60
CA TYR A 297 -13.63 -6.16 7.97
C TYR A 297 -13.20 -5.02 8.88
N ALA A 298 -12.65 -5.35 10.05
CA ALA A 298 -12.07 -4.37 10.95
C ALA A 298 -10.85 -3.66 10.31
N ASP A 299 -10.55 -2.45 10.77
CA ASP A 299 -9.32 -1.76 10.41
C ASP A 299 -8.12 -2.46 11.05
N GLN A 300 -7.03 -2.61 10.29
CA GLN A 300 -5.76 -3.05 10.85
C GLN A 300 -5.09 -1.93 11.63
N VAL A 301 -4.20 -2.30 12.55
CA VAL A 301 -3.32 -1.36 13.23
C VAL A 301 -2.27 -0.87 12.22
N PRO A 302 -2.13 0.45 12.00
CA PRO A 302 -1.14 0.97 11.06
C PRO A 302 0.28 0.46 11.36
N GLY A 303 1.01 0.08 10.31
CA GLY A 303 2.35 -0.50 10.41
C GLY A 303 2.40 -2.00 10.74
N THR A 304 1.25 -2.63 10.97
CA THR A 304 1.12 -4.10 11.07
C THR A 304 0.46 -4.65 9.81
N ILE A 305 0.82 -5.87 9.42
CA ILE A 305 0.18 -6.59 8.32
C ILE A 305 -0.17 -7.98 8.86
N ARG A 306 -1.46 -8.20 9.10
CA ARG A 306 -2.01 -9.52 9.40
C ARG A 306 -2.60 -10.14 8.13
N TYR A 307 -2.64 -11.46 8.09
CA TYR A 307 -3.24 -12.22 7.03
C TYR A 307 -4.75 -12.01 7.03
N GLU A 308 -5.21 -11.19 6.11
CA GLU A 308 -6.61 -10.81 5.91
C GLU A 308 -6.93 -10.80 4.40
N PRO A 309 -8.21 -10.72 4.01
CA PRO A 309 -8.59 -10.47 2.63
C PRO A 309 -7.89 -9.20 2.08
N PRO A 310 -7.19 -9.28 0.94
CA PRO A 310 -6.34 -8.21 0.44
C PRO A 310 -7.03 -6.85 0.34
N TYR A 311 -8.27 -6.82 -0.15
CA TYR A 311 -9.01 -5.59 -0.37
C TYR A 311 -9.77 -5.08 0.87
N GLY A 312 -9.89 -5.89 1.94
CA GLY A 312 -10.69 -5.54 3.12
C GLY A 312 -12.11 -5.13 2.73
N ASN A 313 -12.63 -4.07 3.35
CA ASN A 313 -13.88 -3.45 2.92
C ASN A 313 -13.66 -2.78 1.57
N HIS A 314 -14.57 -3.02 0.63
CA HIS A 314 -14.37 -2.63 -0.76
C HIS A 314 -15.69 -2.42 -1.48
N VAL A 315 -15.61 -1.77 -2.63
CA VAL A 315 -16.68 -1.69 -3.64
C VAL A 315 -16.05 -1.91 -5.01
N PHE A 316 -16.51 -2.94 -5.72
CA PHE A 316 -16.10 -3.23 -7.09
C PHE A 316 -17.26 -2.95 -8.03
N ILE A 317 -17.01 -2.14 -9.07
CA ILE A 317 -18.02 -1.63 -10.00
C ILE A 317 -17.68 -2.17 -11.39
N ASP A 318 -18.60 -2.92 -11.97
CA ASP A 318 -18.56 -3.29 -13.38
C ASP A 318 -19.25 -2.21 -14.22
N THR A 319 -18.50 -1.65 -15.15
CA THR A 319 -18.98 -0.64 -16.10
C THR A 319 -19.62 -1.26 -17.36
N GLY A 320 -19.57 -2.59 -17.48
CA GLY A 320 -19.85 -3.36 -18.69
C GLY A 320 -18.65 -3.50 -19.62
N SER A 321 -17.55 -2.80 -19.35
CA SER A 321 -16.32 -2.85 -20.15
C SER A 321 -15.04 -3.09 -19.33
N GLU A 322 -15.07 -2.75 -18.05
CA GLU A 322 -13.94 -2.87 -17.13
C GLU A 322 -14.46 -2.90 -15.70
N LEU A 323 -13.69 -3.55 -14.83
CA LEU A 323 -13.96 -3.67 -13.41
C LEU A 323 -13.14 -2.63 -12.65
N VAL A 324 -13.81 -1.68 -12.01
CA VAL A 324 -13.18 -0.65 -11.17
C VAL A 324 -13.23 -1.08 -9.71
N LYS A 325 -12.07 -1.23 -9.08
CA LYS A 325 -11.96 -1.70 -7.69
C LYS A 325 -11.51 -0.58 -6.76
N LEU A 326 -12.28 -0.35 -5.70
CA LEU A 326 -11.98 0.55 -4.60
C LEU A 326 -11.88 -0.24 -3.31
N ALA A 327 -10.81 -0.08 -2.53
CA ALA A 327 -10.52 -0.95 -1.38
C ALA A 327 -9.98 -0.19 -0.16
N HIS A 328 -9.88 -0.91 0.96
CA HIS A 328 -9.48 -0.43 2.28
C HIS A 328 -10.47 0.58 2.89
N LEU A 329 -11.77 0.36 2.68
CA LEU A 329 -12.82 1.24 3.20
C LEU A 329 -12.99 1.07 4.72
N ARG A 330 -13.52 2.11 5.36
CA ARG A 330 -13.74 2.14 6.80
C ARG A 330 -14.92 1.22 7.17
N PRO A 331 -14.77 0.35 8.19
CA PRO A 331 -15.82 -0.58 8.59
C PRO A 331 -17.10 0.14 8.99
N GLY A 332 -18.26 -0.41 8.59
CA GLY A 332 -19.58 0.14 8.88
C GLY A 332 -19.94 1.39 8.08
N THR A 333 -19.23 1.68 6.98
CA THR A 333 -19.46 2.89 6.18
C THR A 333 -19.83 2.61 4.73
N VAL A 334 -19.68 1.39 4.23
CA VAL A 334 -20.04 1.08 2.85
C VAL A 334 -21.56 1.20 2.67
N THR A 335 -21.98 2.04 1.73
CA THR A 335 -23.40 2.43 1.58
C THR A 335 -24.13 1.68 0.47
N VAL A 336 -23.50 0.66 -0.12
CA VAL A 336 -24.02 -0.11 -1.26
C VAL A 336 -23.81 -1.61 -1.02
N ALA A 337 -24.62 -2.43 -1.66
CA ALA A 337 -24.52 -3.88 -1.64
C ALA A 337 -24.23 -4.42 -3.06
N THR A 338 -23.75 -5.67 -3.12
CA THR A 338 -23.66 -6.41 -4.38
C THR A 338 -25.03 -6.46 -5.07
N GLY A 339 -25.07 -6.12 -6.35
CA GLY A 339 -26.28 -6.01 -7.16
C GLY A 339 -26.82 -4.58 -7.32
N ASP A 340 -26.35 -3.61 -6.52
CA ASP A 340 -26.76 -2.22 -6.65
C ASP A 340 -26.22 -1.58 -7.93
N ARG A 341 -27.02 -0.70 -8.55
CA ARG A 341 -26.57 0.20 -9.62
C ARG A 341 -26.12 1.52 -8.98
N VAL A 342 -24.90 1.96 -9.30
CA VAL A 342 -24.35 3.25 -8.82
C VAL A 342 -24.18 4.25 -9.95
N ARG A 343 -24.24 5.54 -9.61
CA ARG A 343 -23.92 6.65 -10.52
C ARG A 343 -22.64 7.35 -10.09
N ALA A 344 -21.87 7.84 -11.05
CA ALA A 344 -20.65 8.61 -10.82
C ALA A 344 -20.93 9.79 -9.88
N GLY A 345 -20.20 9.84 -8.78
CA GLY A 345 -20.35 10.85 -7.74
C GLY A 345 -21.31 10.48 -6.60
N GLN A 346 -21.96 9.31 -6.65
CA GLN A 346 -22.69 8.72 -5.51
C GLN A 346 -21.73 8.38 -4.38
N LEU A 347 -22.12 8.62 -3.13
CA LEU A 347 -21.34 8.20 -1.97
C LEU A 347 -21.27 6.67 -1.91
N LEU A 348 -20.09 6.13 -1.67
CA LEU A 348 -19.85 4.69 -1.50
C LEU A 348 -19.46 4.32 -0.07
N GLY A 349 -18.88 5.26 0.68
CA GLY A 349 -18.46 5.08 2.06
C GLY A 349 -17.32 6.03 2.42
N GLU A 350 -16.46 5.61 3.35
CA GLU A 350 -15.30 6.38 3.80
C GLU A 350 -14.01 5.59 3.64
N VAL A 351 -12.89 6.28 3.40
CA VAL A 351 -11.56 5.64 3.37
C VAL A 351 -11.17 5.19 4.78
N GLY A 352 -10.70 3.95 4.91
CA GLY A 352 -10.32 3.33 6.16
C GLY A 352 -8.92 2.73 6.12
N ASN A 353 -8.74 1.60 6.81
CA ASN A 353 -7.51 0.83 6.89
C ASN A 353 -7.77 -0.68 7.04
N SER A 354 -8.85 -1.20 6.45
CA SER A 354 -9.18 -2.63 6.46
C SER A 354 -8.39 -3.42 5.41
N GLY A 355 -8.19 -4.72 5.63
CA GLY A 355 -7.51 -5.61 4.68
C GLY A 355 -5.99 -5.48 4.70
N ASN A 356 -5.33 -5.86 3.58
CA ASN A 356 -3.87 -5.91 3.51
C ASN A 356 -3.26 -4.51 3.25
N THR A 357 -3.27 -3.67 4.27
CA THR A 357 -2.78 -2.29 4.22
C THR A 357 -1.74 -2.02 5.28
N THR A 358 -0.83 -1.07 5.01
CA THR A 358 0.20 -0.61 5.96
C THR A 358 -0.16 0.70 6.66
N GLU A 359 -1.04 1.50 6.05
CA GLU A 359 -1.49 2.79 6.55
C GLU A 359 -2.78 3.20 5.84
N PRO A 360 -3.67 3.99 6.45
CA PRO A 360 -4.89 4.45 5.81
C PRO A 360 -4.62 5.09 4.44
N HIS A 361 -5.25 4.55 3.40
CA HIS A 361 -5.13 5.02 2.02
C HIS A 361 -6.32 4.52 1.19
N LEU A 362 -6.60 5.18 0.06
CA LEU A 362 -7.50 4.65 -0.95
C LEU A 362 -6.68 3.86 -1.96
N HIS A 363 -6.94 2.56 -2.08
CA HIS A 363 -6.51 1.77 -3.23
C HIS A 363 -7.56 1.86 -4.35
N LEU A 364 -7.10 2.13 -5.57
CA LEU A 364 -7.96 2.22 -6.75
C LEU A 364 -7.25 1.59 -7.97
N HIS A 365 -7.95 0.71 -8.68
CA HIS A 365 -7.54 0.30 -10.02
C HIS A 365 -8.73 0.00 -10.91
N ALA A 366 -8.46 -0.14 -12.20
CA ALA A 366 -9.38 -0.69 -13.18
C ALA A 366 -8.68 -1.83 -13.91
N GLU A 367 -9.42 -2.90 -14.21
CA GLU A 367 -8.91 -4.04 -14.97
C GLU A 367 -9.89 -4.48 -16.05
N ARG A 368 -9.36 -5.07 -17.12
CA ARG A 368 -10.11 -5.76 -18.16
C ARG A 368 -9.42 -7.08 -18.44
N ASP A 369 -10.18 -8.18 -18.43
CA ASP A 369 -9.66 -9.54 -18.66
C ASP A 369 -8.47 -9.91 -17.76
N GLY A 370 -8.51 -9.50 -16.49
CA GLY A 370 -7.45 -9.74 -15.50
C GLY A 370 -6.18 -8.92 -15.71
N LEU A 371 -6.21 -7.91 -16.59
CA LEU A 371 -5.10 -7.00 -16.84
C LEU A 371 -5.43 -5.59 -16.36
N GLY A 372 -4.60 -5.07 -15.46
CA GLY A 372 -4.73 -3.71 -14.96
C GLY A 372 -4.50 -2.67 -16.07
N LEU A 373 -5.33 -1.63 -16.04
CA LEU A 373 -5.39 -0.55 -17.02
C LEU A 373 -4.70 0.72 -16.51
N ASP A 374 -4.22 1.54 -17.44
CA ASP A 374 -3.79 2.90 -17.12
C ASP A 374 -5.02 3.77 -16.81
N LEU A 375 -5.10 4.30 -15.59
CA LEU A 375 -6.25 5.08 -15.14
C LEU A 375 -6.28 6.48 -15.77
N ARG A 376 -7.46 6.87 -16.26
CA ARG A 376 -7.74 8.22 -16.77
C ARG A 376 -8.89 8.85 -16.00
N PHE A 377 -8.68 10.08 -15.51
CA PHE A 377 -9.72 10.87 -14.87
C PHE A 377 -10.06 12.13 -15.66
N THR A 378 -11.35 12.46 -15.74
CA THR A 378 -11.83 13.72 -16.31
C THR A 378 -11.26 14.90 -15.53
N GLY A 379 -10.67 15.86 -16.25
CA GLY A 379 -10.06 17.06 -15.67
C GLY A 379 -8.66 16.87 -15.09
N ILE A 380 -8.11 15.64 -15.09
CA ILE A 380 -6.74 15.37 -14.60
C ILE A 380 -5.86 14.91 -15.77
N THR A 381 -4.92 15.76 -16.18
CA THR A 381 -4.00 15.48 -17.30
C THR A 381 -2.68 14.87 -16.83
N GLY A 382 -2.03 14.05 -17.65
CA GLY A 382 -0.72 13.46 -17.33
C GLY A 382 -0.80 12.20 -16.46
N THR A 383 0.34 11.54 -16.22
CA THR A 383 0.40 10.23 -15.55
C THR A 383 0.20 10.30 -14.04
N LEU A 384 -0.43 9.28 -13.47
CA LEU A 384 -0.58 9.12 -12.02
C LEU A 384 0.61 8.32 -11.50
N HIS A 385 1.58 9.02 -10.92
CA HIS A 385 2.84 8.44 -10.46
C HIS A 385 3.13 8.84 -9.03
N ARG A 386 3.91 8.01 -8.33
CA ARG A 386 4.36 8.29 -6.97
C ARG A 386 4.94 9.71 -6.84
N GLY A 387 4.44 10.46 -5.86
CA GLY A 387 4.84 11.84 -5.58
C GLY A 387 3.98 12.91 -6.27
N ARG A 388 3.09 12.53 -7.20
CA ARG A 388 2.13 13.46 -7.80
C ARG A 388 1.08 13.87 -6.78
N THR A 389 0.83 15.17 -6.68
CA THR A 389 -0.23 15.74 -5.84
C THR A 389 -1.40 16.20 -6.70
N LEU A 390 -2.62 15.89 -6.26
CA LEU A 390 -3.88 16.31 -6.85
C LEU A 390 -4.61 17.19 -5.84
N ARG A 391 -5.25 18.27 -6.31
CA ARG A 391 -6.11 19.14 -5.49
C ARG A 391 -7.50 19.11 -6.08
N THR A 392 -8.49 18.92 -5.24
CA THR A 392 -9.90 18.75 -5.63
C THR A 392 -10.80 19.62 -4.80
#